data_AF-A0AA39IWB4-F1
#
_entry.id   AF-A0AA39IWB4-F1
#
_cell.length_a   1.000
_cell.length_b   1.000
_cell.length_c   1.000
_cell.angle_alpha   90.00
_cell.angle_beta   90.00
_cell.angle_gamma   90.00
#
_symmetry.space_group_name_H-M   'P 1'
#
loop_
_entity.id
_entity.type
_entity.pdbx_description
1 polymer ?
#
loop_
_entity_poly.entity_id
_entity_poly.type
_entity_poly.pdbx_seq_one_letter_code
_entity_poly.pdbx_strand_id
1 'polypeptide(L)'
;MRPLTQTVFCFASMLSAYATRQSTFSSESKWTVEVSKHWDVLGPFPIQAREQQFISPSFPLNLSEPINFAKTWPSSYADGGRVAWSSVVLKDAGDIEISFPDIRWESLRATEGWAALQHHAVLRSTLTVHPPINPSKSTPVPHLLVQLIQGSYFTILPKNGRREPQWYSGNIYAMERSLPQQAPLPTTPSNDSVTHYDIFISGDYEIRLFGDPHTQDREIPVQSISLSVKFDDALGSVIRETTQDVICDFVDNFAFGNAIGIGLRSVDGWWTVTDVSTDSSSGLTLTLVRPTRIAEGQTRIVPVQITQTRPFNRASIDLKLTLTSGASETIVTIESLPVNQLSGWMESVYSPIKGSYFYARSMPTVFTALPPRYSGPPKPPILALHGAGVDIVDQSFWADALPRNSYSWFVIPTGRTSWGLDWHGPSIKDTWASLDALVAILAANKAWLPWKLEPNIPAIILGHSNGGQGAWYIASRYPDRVLGVIPAAAYIKSQSYVPLTLSRSARFIDPILLSVLETSLTPDNNDLFLTNLVDTPVLAIHGGNDNNVPVWHSREAGLTPL
;
A
#
# COMPACT_ATOMS: atom_id res chain seq x y z
N MET A 1 24.71 -4.57 -30.48
CA MET A 1 24.50 -3.98 -29.14
C MET A 1 23.61 -2.76 -29.30
N ARG A 2 22.31 -2.90 -29.03
CA ARG A 2 21.37 -1.78 -28.99
C ARG A 2 21.28 -1.33 -27.53
N PRO A 3 21.26 -0.02 -27.23
CA PRO A 3 21.15 0.47 -25.87
C PRO A 3 19.76 0.12 -25.33
N LEU A 4 19.69 -0.59 -24.21
CA LEU A 4 18.48 -0.64 -23.40
C LEU A 4 18.31 0.75 -22.79
N THR A 5 17.26 1.45 -23.22
CA THR A 5 16.72 2.62 -22.52
C THR A 5 16.40 2.23 -21.08
N GLN A 6 17.05 2.88 -20.12
CA GLN A 6 16.75 2.81 -18.71
C GLN A 6 15.38 3.47 -18.47
N THR A 7 14.37 2.66 -18.20
CA THR A 7 13.09 3.16 -17.71
C THR A 7 13.20 3.28 -16.20
N VAL A 8 13.56 4.46 -15.71
CA VAL A 8 13.46 4.83 -14.29
C VAL A 8 12.00 5.22 -14.05
N PHE A 9 11.25 4.36 -13.36
CA PHE A 9 9.85 4.62 -13.09
C PHE A 9 9.70 5.51 -11.87
N CYS A 10 9.37 6.77 -12.12
CA CYS A 10 8.63 7.59 -11.19
C CYS A 10 7.23 7.00 -11.06
N PHE A 11 6.72 6.88 -9.83
CA PHE A 11 5.29 6.70 -9.54
C PHE A 11 4.51 7.99 -9.84
N ALA A 12 4.66 8.50 -11.06
CA ALA A 12 3.82 9.54 -11.63
C ALA A 12 3.03 8.89 -12.77
N SER A 13 1.71 8.95 -12.64
CA SER A 13 0.71 8.63 -13.68
C SER A 13 0.55 7.16 -14.09
N MET A 14 -0.29 6.43 -13.35
CA MET A 14 -1.23 5.45 -13.93
C MET A 14 -2.55 5.44 -13.14
N LEU A 15 -3.29 6.55 -13.25
CA LEU A 15 -4.74 6.55 -13.06
C LEU A 15 -5.37 6.65 -14.46
N SER A 16 -5.49 5.51 -15.13
CA SER A 16 -6.32 5.38 -16.33
C SER A 16 -7.41 4.35 -16.08
N ALA A 17 -8.49 4.81 -15.44
CA ALA A 17 -9.89 4.53 -15.77
C ALA A 17 -10.85 4.92 -14.63
N TYR A 18 -10.74 6.14 -14.11
CA TYR A 18 -11.91 6.85 -13.57
C TYR A 18 -11.91 8.26 -14.14
N ALA A 19 -12.13 8.34 -15.46
CA ALA A 19 -12.70 9.55 -16.00
C ALA A 19 -14.11 9.65 -15.40
N THR A 20 -14.25 10.46 -14.35
CA THR A 20 -15.54 11.00 -13.93
C THR A 20 -16.06 11.80 -15.11
N ARG A 21 -16.78 11.14 -16.02
CA ARG A 21 -17.86 11.82 -16.70
C ARG A 21 -18.77 12.29 -15.58
N GLN A 22 -18.67 13.57 -15.25
CA GLN A 22 -19.74 14.30 -14.57
C GLN A 22 -20.99 13.98 -15.38
N SER A 23 -21.82 13.06 -14.86
CA SER A 23 -23.12 12.78 -15.43
C SER A 23 -23.96 14.01 -15.19
N THR A 24 -23.94 14.93 -16.14
CA THR A 24 -24.97 15.94 -16.27
C THR A 24 -26.30 15.22 -16.43
N PHE A 25 -27.17 15.40 -15.44
CA PHE A 25 -28.57 14.96 -15.30
C PHE A 25 -28.85 13.55 -14.73
N SER A 26 -28.92 13.44 -13.40
CA SER A 26 -30.14 13.04 -12.66
C SER A 26 -29.92 12.97 -11.12
N SER A 27 -29.91 14.10 -10.39
CA SER A 27 -29.87 14.02 -8.91
C SER A 27 -30.66 15.13 -8.22
N GLU A 28 -31.98 15.15 -8.42
CA GLU A 28 -32.84 16.16 -7.79
C GLU A 28 -33.17 15.87 -6.31
N SER A 29 -32.61 14.81 -5.71
CA SER A 29 -32.98 14.33 -4.36
C SER A 29 -31.84 13.87 -3.45
N LYS A 30 -30.56 14.17 -3.77
CA LYS A 30 -29.41 13.77 -2.94
C LYS A 30 -28.55 14.96 -2.52
N TRP A 31 -27.87 14.83 -1.38
CA TRP A 31 -26.80 15.74 -0.97
C TRP A 31 -25.65 15.67 -1.99
N THR A 32 -25.04 16.81 -2.30
CA THR A 32 -23.85 16.86 -3.15
C THR A 32 -22.74 17.67 -2.49
N VAL A 33 -21.49 17.34 -2.82
CA VAL A 33 -20.31 17.93 -2.21
C VAL A 33 -19.30 18.28 -3.28
N GLU A 34 -18.69 19.46 -3.16
CA GLU A 34 -17.65 19.98 -4.05
C GLU A 34 -16.46 20.49 -3.24
N VAL A 35 -15.25 20.26 -3.73
CA VAL A 35 -14.03 20.85 -3.16
C VAL A 35 -13.55 21.96 -4.10
N SER A 36 -13.30 23.14 -3.54
CA SER A 36 -12.74 24.27 -4.30
C SER A 36 -11.40 23.89 -4.95
N LYS A 37 -11.24 24.29 -6.21
CA LYS A 37 -9.97 24.14 -6.96
C LYS A 37 -8.85 25.03 -6.41
N HIS A 38 -9.17 26.06 -5.64
CA HIS A 38 -8.18 26.95 -5.02
C HIS A 38 -7.71 26.41 -3.67
N TRP A 39 -6.40 26.25 -3.53
CA TRP A 39 -5.74 25.76 -2.33
C TRP A 39 -4.75 26.79 -1.80
N ASP A 40 -4.87 27.12 -0.52
CA ASP A 40 -3.84 27.85 0.22
C ASP A 40 -2.80 26.84 0.72
N VAL A 41 -1.52 27.14 0.58
CA VAL A 41 -0.41 26.25 0.96
C VAL A 41 0.57 26.99 1.88
N LEU A 42 0.85 26.41 3.03
CA LEU A 42 1.84 26.90 4.00
C LEU A 42 2.99 25.89 4.12
N GLY A 43 4.20 26.30 3.74
CA GLY A 43 5.40 25.46 3.78
C GLY A 43 6.55 26.05 2.95
N PRO A 44 7.65 25.31 2.77
CA PRO A 44 7.90 23.98 3.34
C PRO A 44 8.49 24.07 4.75
N PHE A 45 8.16 23.11 5.61
CA PHE A 45 8.80 22.93 6.90
C PHE A 45 9.69 21.67 6.86
N PRO A 46 10.95 21.75 7.33
CA PRO A 46 11.82 20.58 7.38
C PRO A 46 11.24 19.53 8.32
N ILE A 47 11.16 18.30 7.82
CA ILE A 47 10.86 17.08 8.58
C ILE A 47 11.84 16.00 8.14
N GLN A 48 11.64 14.78 8.60
CA GLN A 48 12.28 13.62 8.00
C GLN A 48 11.30 12.53 7.58
N ALA A 49 11.82 11.56 6.82
CA ALA A 49 11.07 10.39 6.42
C ALA A 49 10.40 9.74 7.63
N ARG A 50 9.10 9.44 7.51
CA ARG A 50 8.25 8.88 8.58
C ARG A 50 7.99 9.80 9.80
N GLU A 51 8.46 11.05 9.83
CA GLU A 51 8.13 11.99 10.94
C GLU A 51 6.70 12.56 10.89
N GLN A 52 5.98 12.38 9.77
CA GLN A 52 4.58 12.79 9.63
C GLN A 52 3.66 12.19 10.70
N GLN A 53 4.04 11.07 11.31
CA GLN A 53 3.29 10.42 12.40
C GLN A 53 3.58 11.02 13.79
N PHE A 54 4.64 11.81 13.94
CA PHE A 54 5.10 12.36 15.22
C PHE A 54 4.91 13.87 15.33
N ILE A 55 4.74 14.56 14.20
CA ILE A 55 4.42 15.99 14.16
C ILE A 55 2.90 16.20 14.14
N SER A 56 2.46 17.36 14.62
CA SER A 56 1.07 17.75 14.41
C SER A 56 0.77 17.85 12.91
N PRO A 57 -0.32 17.26 12.40
CA PRO A 57 -0.66 17.33 10.97
C PRO A 57 -0.96 18.74 10.45
N SER A 58 -1.17 19.71 11.34
CA SER A 58 -1.28 21.13 11.00
C SER A 58 -0.07 21.96 11.41
N PHE A 59 1.05 21.35 11.79
CA PHE A 59 2.23 22.10 12.22
C PHE A 59 2.58 23.19 11.17
N PRO A 60 2.79 24.46 11.56
CA PRO A 60 2.88 25.01 12.93
C PRO A 60 1.58 25.68 13.44
N LEU A 61 0.45 25.41 12.82
CA LEU A 61 -0.84 26.04 13.12
C LEU A 61 -1.56 25.36 14.29
N ASN A 62 -2.19 26.19 15.12
CA ASN A 62 -3.27 25.76 16.01
C ASN A 62 -4.60 26.01 15.30
N LEU A 63 -5.21 24.95 14.74
CA LEU A 63 -6.47 25.09 13.98
C LEU A 63 -7.69 25.44 14.83
N SER A 64 -7.57 25.38 16.16
CA SER A 64 -8.60 25.86 17.08
C SER A 64 -8.64 27.38 17.22
N GLU A 65 -7.63 28.08 16.69
CA GLU A 65 -7.57 29.53 16.66
C GLU A 65 -7.81 30.08 15.25
N PRO A 66 -8.22 31.36 15.11
CA PRO A 66 -8.26 32.02 13.81
C PRO A 66 -6.88 32.06 13.15
N ILE A 67 -6.83 31.75 11.85
CA ILE A 67 -5.58 31.76 11.07
C ILE A 67 -5.30 33.19 10.59
N ASN A 68 -4.12 33.72 10.93
CA ASN A 68 -3.61 34.95 10.35
C ASN A 68 -2.82 34.64 9.07
N PHE A 69 -3.43 34.87 7.90
CA PHE A 69 -2.82 34.61 6.59
C PHE A 69 -1.65 35.54 6.23
N ALA A 70 -1.51 36.68 6.90
CA ALA A 70 -0.37 37.58 6.71
C ALA A 70 0.84 37.24 7.60
N LYS A 71 0.69 36.31 8.55
CA LYS A 71 1.78 35.87 9.40
C LYS A 71 2.79 35.04 8.59
N THR A 72 4.04 35.05 9.05
CA THR A 72 5.11 34.18 8.53
C THR A 72 5.59 33.25 9.63
N TRP A 73 6.18 32.12 9.26
CA TRP A 73 6.65 31.08 10.19
C TRP A 73 8.10 30.71 9.94
N PRO A 74 8.88 30.37 10.98
CA PRO A 74 10.26 29.93 10.80
C PRO A 74 10.36 28.64 9.98
N SER A 75 11.29 28.60 9.03
CA SER A 75 11.69 27.38 8.32
C SER A 75 13.15 27.50 7.91
N SER A 76 13.96 26.48 8.15
CA SER A 76 15.39 26.49 7.79
C SER A 76 15.64 26.29 6.29
N TYR A 77 14.63 25.91 5.51
CA TYR A 77 14.76 25.75 4.05
C TYR A 77 14.63 27.07 3.29
N ALA A 78 13.89 28.04 3.83
CA ALA A 78 13.61 29.29 3.14
C ALA A 78 14.69 30.35 3.35
N ASP A 79 14.95 31.14 2.32
CA ASP A 79 15.79 32.33 2.44
C ASP A 79 15.19 33.33 3.45
N GLY A 80 16.03 33.92 4.29
CA GLY A 80 15.58 34.72 5.43
C GLY A 80 14.97 33.90 6.59
N GLY A 81 14.96 32.56 6.49
CA GLY A 81 14.56 31.64 7.54
C GLY A 81 13.06 31.61 7.81
N ARG A 82 12.22 32.06 6.87
CA ARG A 82 10.76 32.20 7.07
C ARG A 82 9.96 31.85 5.82
N VAL A 83 8.80 31.23 6.02
CA VAL A 83 7.80 30.92 4.99
C VAL A 83 6.47 31.63 5.25
N ALA A 84 5.70 31.85 4.21
CA ALA A 84 4.38 32.47 4.24
C ALA A 84 3.35 31.60 3.52
N TRP A 85 2.09 32.00 3.55
CA TRP A 85 1.06 31.38 2.72
C TRP A 85 1.30 31.69 1.24
N SER A 86 1.10 30.67 0.41
CA SER A 86 1.06 30.72 -1.05
C SER A 86 -0.25 30.09 -1.53
N SER A 87 -0.49 30.08 -2.84
CA SER A 87 -1.68 29.43 -3.40
C SER A 87 -1.37 28.61 -4.63
N VAL A 88 -2.15 27.54 -4.80
CA VAL A 88 -2.10 26.63 -5.94
C VAL A 88 -3.53 26.43 -6.46
N VAL A 89 -3.68 26.25 -7.77
CA VAL A 89 -4.96 25.92 -8.40
C VAL A 89 -4.89 24.49 -8.93
N LEU A 90 -5.86 23.67 -8.55
CA LEU A 90 -6.02 22.31 -9.05
C LEU A 90 -6.17 22.33 -10.57
N LYS A 91 -5.28 21.62 -11.28
CA LYS A 91 -5.42 21.41 -12.72
C LYS A 91 -6.57 20.42 -12.96
N ASP A 92 -7.22 20.49 -14.12
CA ASP A 92 -8.36 19.62 -14.46
C ASP A 92 -8.02 18.11 -14.44
N ALA A 93 -6.73 17.75 -14.36
CA ALA A 93 -6.22 16.39 -14.20
C ALA A 93 -6.42 15.80 -12.78
N GLY A 94 -6.95 16.54 -11.81
CA GLY A 94 -7.48 15.99 -10.55
C GLY A 94 -6.51 15.93 -9.36
N ASP A 95 -5.19 16.02 -9.60
CA ASP A 95 -4.17 16.03 -8.54
C ASP A 95 -3.74 17.46 -8.15
N ILE A 96 -3.46 17.65 -6.86
CA ILE A 96 -2.88 18.86 -6.28
C ILE A 96 -1.36 18.73 -6.35
N GLU A 97 -0.73 19.49 -7.26
CA GLU A 97 0.73 19.56 -7.37
C GLU A 97 1.30 20.70 -6.53
N ILE A 98 2.11 20.40 -5.53
CA ILE A 98 2.74 21.39 -4.64
C ILE A 98 4.24 21.34 -4.82
N SER A 99 4.83 22.52 -5.02
CA SER A 99 6.26 22.72 -5.09
C SER A 99 6.64 24.06 -4.47
N PHE A 100 7.90 24.20 -4.07
CA PHE A 100 8.43 25.42 -3.47
C PHE A 100 9.64 25.87 -4.29
N PRO A 101 9.44 26.59 -5.41
CA PRO A 101 10.50 26.92 -6.36
C PRO A 101 11.51 27.94 -5.83
N ASP A 102 11.11 28.76 -4.85
CA ASP A 102 11.98 29.77 -4.23
C ASP A 102 12.97 29.16 -3.21
N ILE A 103 12.90 27.86 -2.96
CA ILE A 103 13.82 27.15 -2.07
C ILE A 103 15.05 26.68 -2.87
N ARG A 104 16.24 26.92 -2.31
CA ARG A 104 17.52 26.49 -2.90
C ARG A 104 17.78 24.99 -2.68
N TRP A 105 16.93 24.14 -3.25
CA TRP A 105 16.97 22.68 -3.09
C TRP A 105 18.33 22.07 -3.44
N GLU A 106 18.97 22.54 -4.51
CA GLU A 106 20.31 22.10 -4.90
C GLU A 106 21.35 22.34 -3.79
N SER A 107 21.32 23.52 -3.16
CA SER A 107 22.23 23.86 -2.07
C SER A 107 21.98 22.99 -0.83
N LEU A 108 20.71 22.78 -0.46
CA LEU A 108 20.34 21.92 0.67
C LEU A 108 20.76 20.46 0.42
N ARG A 109 20.48 19.95 -0.79
CA ARG A 109 20.85 18.60 -1.20
C ARG A 109 22.36 18.39 -1.24
N ALA A 110 23.13 19.39 -1.65
CA ALA A 110 24.60 19.29 -1.72
C ALA A 110 25.24 19.03 -0.34
N THR A 111 24.62 19.50 0.75
CA THR A 111 25.13 19.30 2.11
C THR A 111 24.48 18.13 2.84
N GLU A 112 23.19 17.89 2.62
CA GLU A 112 22.36 16.99 3.44
C GLU A 112 21.85 15.77 2.66
N GLY A 113 22.13 15.70 1.36
CA GLY A 113 21.63 14.65 0.48
C GLY A 113 20.10 14.61 0.45
N TRP A 114 19.54 13.40 0.46
CA TRP A 114 18.09 13.20 0.44
C TRP A 114 17.35 13.61 1.71
N ALA A 115 18.06 13.73 2.83
CA ALA A 115 17.44 14.19 4.07
C ALA A 115 16.92 15.64 3.95
N ALA A 116 17.57 16.47 3.13
CA ALA A 116 17.16 17.85 2.83
C ALA A 116 15.86 17.96 2.01
N LEU A 117 15.43 16.88 1.34
CA LEU A 117 14.26 16.95 0.48
C LEU A 117 12.96 16.72 1.26
N GLN A 118 13.04 16.12 2.44
CA GLN A 118 11.86 15.78 3.24
C GLN A 118 11.23 17.07 3.80
N HIS A 119 9.94 17.29 3.54
CA HIS A 119 9.26 18.48 4.04
C HIS A 119 7.75 18.31 4.24
N HIS A 120 7.23 19.03 5.22
CA HIS A 120 5.82 19.17 5.53
C HIS A 120 5.24 20.47 4.95
N ALA A 121 3.99 20.41 4.52
CA ALA A 121 3.17 21.53 4.10
C ALA A 121 1.74 21.35 4.62
N VAL A 122 1.12 22.45 5.03
CA VAL A 122 -0.32 22.47 5.36
C VAL A 122 -1.07 23.05 4.18
N LEU A 123 -2.00 22.27 3.66
CA LEU A 123 -2.90 22.69 2.60
C LEU A 123 -4.26 23.04 3.20
N ARG A 124 -4.93 24.04 2.63
CA ARG A 124 -6.27 24.43 3.02
C ARG A 124 -7.12 24.77 1.80
N SER A 125 -8.35 24.27 1.76
CA SER A 125 -9.36 24.64 0.76
C SER A 125 -10.76 24.72 1.39
N THR A 126 -11.75 25.01 0.57
CA THR A 126 -13.16 25.07 0.95
C THR A 126 -13.90 23.85 0.43
N LEU A 127 -14.63 23.18 1.31
CA LEU A 127 -15.58 22.13 0.99
C LEU A 127 -16.99 22.72 1.00
N THR A 128 -17.73 22.56 -0.08
CA THR A 128 -19.08 23.10 -0.27
C THR A 128 -20.07 21.95 -0.32
N VAL A 129 -21.08 21.98 0.56
CA VAL A 129 -22.15 20.99 0.65
C VAL A 129 -23.46 21.64 0.19
N HIS A 130 -24.11 21.02 -0.79
CA HIS A 130 -25.39 21.47 -1.31
C HIS A 130 -26.52 20.56 -0.81
N PRO A 131 -27.64 21.14 -0.31
CA PRO A 131 -28.80 20.37 0.08
C PRO A 131 -29.52 19.75 -1.13
N PRO A 132 -30.32 18.69 -0.92
CA PRO A 132 -31.24 18.16 -1.92
C PRO A 132 -32.23 19.23 -2.42
N ILE A 133 -32.68 19.16 -3.68
CA ILE A 133 -33.57 20.16 -4.30
C ILE A 133 -35.00 20.14 -3.71
N ASN A 134 -35.40 19.04 -3.05
CA ASN A 134 -36.64 18.93 -2.26
C ASN A 134 -36.38 18.08 -1.01
N PRO A 135 -35.79 18.64 0.07
CA PRO A 135 -35.46 17.86 1.25
C PRO A 135 -36.74 17.40 1.94
N SER A 136 -36.89 16.08 2.11
CA SER A 136 -37.86 15.60 3.10
C SER A 136 -37.40 16.05 4.48
N LYS A 137 -38.32 16.37 5.41
CA LYS A 137 -38.00 16.81 6.78
C LYS A 137 -37.10 15.83 7.57
N SER A 138 -36.88 14.61 7.07
CA SER A 138 -36.09 13.56 7.71
C SER A 138 -34.93 13.06 6.86
N THR A 139 -34.43 13.79 5.87
CA THR A 139 -33.31 13.30 5.03
C THR A 139 -32.03 13.27 5.89
N PRO A 140 -31.54 12.10 6.32
CA PRO A 140 -30.33 12.03 7.12
C PRO A 140 -29.14 12.51 6.28
N VAL A 141 -28.18 13.14 6.94
CA VAL A 141 -26.94 13.57 6.29
C VAL A 141 -25.98 12.37 6.31
N PRO A 142 -25.66 11.76 5.15
CA PRO A 142 -24.72 10.65 5.12
C PRO A 142 -23.31 11.13 5.48
N HIS A 143 -22.47 10.18 5.90
CA HIS A 143 -21.05 10.45 6.08
C HIS A 143 -20.37 10.77 4.74
N LEU A 144 -19.25 11.49 4.81
CA LEU A 144 -18.36 11.65 3.66
C LEU A 144 -17.47 10.41 3.54
N LEU A 145 -17.22 10.00 2.30
CA LEU A 145 -16.12 9.11 1.93
C LEU A 145 -15.01 9.97 1.33
N VAL A 146 -13.91 10.08 2.06
CA VAL A 146 -12.74 10.87 1.68
C VAL A 146 -11.60 9.94 1.31
N GLN A 147 -11.26 9.90 0.02
CA GLN A 147 -10.07 9.24 -0.49
C GLN A 147 -8.97 10.29 -0.63
N LEU A 148 -7.98 10.25 0.24
CA LEU A 148 -6.78 11.07 0.17
C LEU A 148 -5.60 10.16 -0.16
N ILE A 149 -5.00 10.30 -1.35
CA ILE A 149 -3.84 9.52 -1.80
C ILE A 149 -2.62 10.45 -1.77
N GLN A 150 -1.48 9.96 -1.26
CA GLN A 150 -0.23 10.72 -1.11
C GLN A 150 -0.32 11.94 -0.18
N GLY A 151 -1.41 12.05 0.60
CA GLY A 151 -1.51 12.96 1.75
C GLY A 151 -1.55 12.17 3.06
N SER A 152 -0.94 12.71 4.13
CA SER A 152 -0.79 12.00 5.40
C SER A 152 -2.06 11.98 6.23
N TYR A 153 -2.72 13.14 6.34
CA TYR A 153 -3.93 13.31 7.14
C TYR A 153 -4.80 14.40 6.56
N PHE A 154 -6.10 14.37 6.88
CA PHE A 154 -6.99 15.49 6.66
C PHE A 154 -7.90 15.74 7.85
N THR A 155 -8.46 16.95 7.91
CA THR A 155 -9.54 17.31 8.83
C THR A 155 -10.51 18.27 8.15
N ILE A 156 -11.77 18.26 8.59
CA ILE A 156 -12.83 19.13 8.10
C ILE A 156 -13.31 19.97 9.27
N LEU A 157 -13.32 21.29 9.10
CA LEU A 157 -13.68 22.24 10.14
C LEU A 157 -14.84 23.12 9.69
N PRO A 158 -15.74 23.53 10.60
CA PRO A 158 -16.77 24.49 10.26
C PRO A 158 -16.15 25.87 10.00
N LYS A 159 -16.72 26.63 9.05
CA LYS A 159 -16.31 28.02 8.80
C LYS A 159 -16.64 28.94 9.99
N ASN A 160 -17.76 28.64 10.67
CA ASN A 160 -18.28 29.40 11.80
C ASN A 160 -18.43 28.49 13.02
N GLY A 161 -18.15 28.99 14.22
CA GLY A 161 -18.30 28.25 15.47
C GLY A 161 -16.99 27.66 16.01
N ARG A 162 -17.11 26.67 16.91
CA ARG A 162 -15.97 26.03 17.56
C ARG A 162 -15.18 25.18 16.55
N ARG A 163 -13.87 25.38 16.49
CA ARG A 163 -12.96 24.65 15.60
C ARG A 163 -12.12 23.69 16.44
N GLU A 164 -12.43 22.40 16.38
CA GLU A 164 -11.63 21.36 17.00
C GLU A 164 -11.32 20.30 15.95
N PRO A 165 -10.04 20.18 15.51
CA PRO A 165 -9.70 19.28 14.43
C PRO A 165 -9.75 17.83 14.90
N GLN A 166 -10.58 17.03 14.22
CA GLN A 166 -10.48 15.58 14.24
C GLN A 166 -9.72 15.14 12.99
N TRP A 167 -8.54 14.53 13.19
CA TRP A 167 -7.68 14.09 12.09
C TRP A 167 -8.00 12.67 11.65
N TYR A 168 -8.07 12.47 10.34
CA TYR A 168 -8.24 11.18 9.69
C TYR A 168 -7.01 10.90 8.84
N SER A 169 -6.52 9.65 8.86
CA SER A 169 -5.35 9.26 8.08
C SER A 169 -5.66 9.15 6.60
N GLY A 170 -4.81 9.73 5.77
CA GLY A 170 -4.80 9.48 4.33
C GLY A 170 -4.01 8.23 3.96
N ASN A 171 -4.04 7.89 2.68
CA ASN A 171 -3.25 6.83 2.07
C ASN A 171 -1.94 7.42 1.52
N ILE A 172 -1.04 7.85 2.41
CA ILE A 172 0.23 8.46 2.02
C ILE A 172 1.11 7.53 1.18
N TYR A 173 1.03 6.22 1.41
CA TYR A 173 1.78 5.21 0.66
C TYR A 173 1.13 4.85 -0.69
N ALA A 174 -0.02 5.42 -1.02
CA ALA A 174 -0.81 5.04 -2.19
C ALA A 174 -1.06 3.52 -2.29
N MET A 175 -1.25 2.84 -1.16
CA MET A 175 -1.56 1.41 -1.13
C MET A 175 -2.82 1.13 -1.95
N GLU A 176 -2.71 0.16 -2.85
CA GLU A 176 -3.63 -0.10 -3.97
C GLU A 176 -5.04 -0.48 -3.48
N ARG A 177 -5.09 -1.11 -2.30
CA ARG A 177 -6.30 -1.64 -1.68
C ARG A 177 -6.77 -0.79 -0.50
N SER A 178 -6.27 0.43 -0.32
CA SER A 178 -6.73 1.31 0.75
C SER A 178 -8.13 1.86 0.44
N LEU A 179 -9.04 1.78 1.41
CA LEU A 179 -10.41 2.29 1.25
C LEU A 179 -10.52 3.77 1.65
N PRO A 180 -11.53 4.50 1.14
CA PRO A 180 -11.80 5.85 1.59
C PRO A 180 -12.11 5.89 3.09
N GLN A 181 -11.69 6.96 3.76
CA GLN A 181 -12.05 7.21 5.15
C GLN A 181 -13.49 7.70 5.24
N GLN A 182 -14.26 7.12 6.16
CA GLN A 182 -15.58 7.62 6.51
C GLN A 182 -15.44 8.76 7.53
N ALA A 183 -15.86 9.97 7.16
CA ALA A 183 -15.75 11.16 8.00
C ALA A 183 -17.12 11.84 8.14
N PRO A 184 -17.64 12.06 9.36
CA PRO A 184 -18.81 12.90 9.57
C PRO A 184 -18.50 14.36 9.24
N LEU A 185 -19.54 15.12 8.88
CA LEU A 185 -19.45 16.57 8.85
C LEU A 185 -19.35 17.12 10.27
N PRO A 186 -18.48 18.10 10.54
CA PRO A 186 -18.22 18.58 11.90
C PRO A 186 -19.42 19.33 12.51
N THR A 187 -20.29 19.89 11.66
CA THR A 187 -21.57 20.49 12.03
C THR A 187 -22.61 20.10 10.98
N THR A 188 -23.87 19.94 11.39
CA THR A 188 -24.96 19.62 10.47
C THR A 188 -25.09 20.70 9.38
N PRO A 189 -25.10 20.33 8.08
CA PRO A 189 -25.31 21.29 7.00
C PRO A 189 -26.75 21.82 7.00
N SER A 190 -26.94 23.00 6.40
CA SER A 190 -28.26 23.57 6.17
C SER A 190 -29.04 22.72 5.14
N ASN A 191 -30.33 22.50 5.40
CA ASN A 191 -31.24 21.83 4.46
C ASN A 191 -31.75 22.76 3.36
N ASP A 192 -31.61 24.08 3.53
CA ASP A 192 -32.26 25.07 2.66
C ASP A 192 -31.24 25.93 1.89
N SER A 193 -29.95 25.85 2.28
CA SER A 193 -28.89 26.66 1.69
C SER A 193 -27.56 25.92 1.64
N VAL A 194 -26.68 26.40 0.78
CA VAL A 194 -25.32 25.87 0.65
C VAL A 194 -24.55 26.08 1.96
N THR A 195 -23.85 25.05 2.41
CA THR A 195 -23.00 25.11 3.62
C THR A 195 -21.54 24.97 3.24
N HIS A 196 -20.67 25.83 3.79
CA HIS A 196 -19.24 25.79 3.54
C HIS A 196 -18.47 25.33 4.78
N TYR A 197 -17.46 24.50 4.56
CA TYR A 197 -16.49 24.01 5.53
C TYR A 197 -15.07 24.32 5.04
N ASP A 198 -14.10 24.35 5.94
CA ASP A 198 -12.68 24.28 5.58
C ASP A 198 -12.24 22.82 5.58
N ILE A 199 -11.47 22.43 4.57
CA ILE A 199 -10.72 21.17 4.56
C ILE A 199 -9.23 21.49 4.68
N PHE A 200 -8.54 20.79 5.57
CA PHE A 200 -7.09 20.87 5.74
C PHE A 200 -6.46 19.52 5.42
N ILE A 201 -5.29 19.54 4.78
CA ILE A 201 -4.49 18.34 4.48
C ILE A 201 -3.07 18.56 5.01
N SER A 202 -2.53 17.53 5.65
CA SER A 202 -1.10 17.35 5.93
C SER A 202 -0.44 16.78 4.67
N GLY A 203 0.25 17.64 3.93
CA GLY A 203 1.01 17.27 2.74
C GLY A 203 2.48 17.08 3.11
N ASP A 204 2.95 15.84 3.07
CA ASP A 204 4.31 15.49 3.48
C ASP A 204 5.04 14.90 2.28
N TYR A 205 6.09 15.58 1.81
CA TYR A 205 6.99 15.01 0.82
C TYR A 205 7.98 14.09 1.53
N GLU A 206 7.85 12.79 1.25
CA GLU A 206 8.85 11.79 1.61
C GLU A 206 9.49 11.22 0.34
N ILE A 207 10.82 11.29 0.21
CA ILE A 207 11.49 10.87 -1.04
C ILE A 207 11.23 9.41 -1.38
N ARG A 208 11.01 8.55 -0.37
CA ARG A 208 10.68 7.14 -0.59
C ARG A 208 9.33 6.96 -1.27
N LEU A 209 8.42 7.92 -1.12
CA LEU A 209 7.05 7.87 -1.64
C LEU A 209 6.92 8.59 -2.99
N PHE A 210 7.58 9.73 -3.14
CA PHE A 210 7.50 10.56 -4.35
C PHE A 210 8.67 10.36 -5.33
N GLY A 211 9.72 9.66 -4.90
CA GLY A 211 10.95 9.49 -5.68
C GLY A 211 11.82 10.74 -5.71
N ASP A 212 13.07 10.56 -6.12
CA ASP A 212 14.02 11.65 -6.27
C ASP A 212 13.65 12.56 -7.47
N PRO A 213 13.56 13.90 -7.33
CA PRO A 213 13.22 14.79 -8.43
C PRO A 213 14.19 14.64 -9.63
N HIS A 214 15.48 14.35 -9.40
CA HIS A 214 16.47 14.17 -10.47
C HIS A 214 16.17 12.96 -11.35
N THR A 215 15.44 11.96 -10.84
CA THR A 215 15.00 10.81 -11.66
C THR A 215 13.83 11.14 -12.59
N GLN A 216 13.22 12.31 -12.43
CA GLN A 216 12.09 12.82 -13.22
C GLN A 216 12.50 14.00 -14.10
N ASP A 217 13.81 14.22 -14.30
CA ASP A 217 14.37 15.40 -14.99
C ASP A 217 13.91 16.73 -14.34
N ARG A 218 13.82 16.76 -13.00
CA ARG A 218 13.42 17.94 -12.21
C ARG A 218 14.45 18.22 -11.12
N GLU A 219 14.63 19.50 -10.77
CA GLU A 219 15.44 19.91 -9.60
C GLU A 219 14.60 20.05 -8.33
N ILE A 220 13.31 20.35 -8.49
CA ILE A 220 12.43 20.75 -7.39
C ILE A 220 11.54 19.56 -7.00
N PRO A 221 11.49 19.17 -5.71
CA PRO A 221 10.50 18.24 -5.19
C PRO A 221 9.07 18.70 -5.48
N VAL A 222 8.24 17.79 -5.99
CA VAL A 222 6.82 18.03 -6.23
C VAL A 222 6.00 17.00 -5.46
N GLN A 223 5.13 17.46 -4.57
CA GLN A 223 4.10 16.62 -3.96
C GLN A 223 2.92 16.54 -4.93
N SER A 224 2.51 15.32 -5.30
CA SER A 224 1.29 15.08 -6.08
C SER A 224 0.26 14.40 -5.19
N ILE A 225 -0.75 15.15 -4.75
CA ILE A 225 -1.78 14.67 -3.80
C ILE A 225 -3.12 14.54 -4.52
N SER A 226 -3.75 13.37 -4.44
CA SER A 226 -5.07 13.14 -5.01
C SER A 226 -6.14 13.16 -3.93
N LEU A 227 -7.21 13.91 -4.14
CA LEU A 227 -8.34 14.02 -3.22
C LEU A 227 -9.66 13.78 -3.95
N SER A 228 -10.41 12.78 -3.48
CA SER A 228 -11.80 12.57 -3.86
C SER A 228 -12.69 12.60 -2.62
N VAL A 229 -13.71 13.46 -2.63
CA VAL A 229 -14.70 13.56 -1.57
C VAL A 229 -16.09 13.32 -2.18
N LYS A 230 -16.83 12.37 -1.60
CA LYS A 230 -18.23 12.09 -1.96
C LYS A 230 -19.03 11.74 -0.72
N PHE A 231 -20.35 11.72 -0.83
CA PHE A 231 -21.19 11.12 0.21
C PHE A 231 -21.22 9.60 0.10
N ASP A 232 -21.32 8.92 1.24
CA ASP A 232 -21.59 7.48 1.30
C ASP A 232 -23.07 7.23 0.96
N ASP A 233 -23.33 6.89 -0.29
CA ASP A 233 -24.66 6.59 -0.80
C ASP A 233 -24.95 5.08 -0.91
N ALA A 234 -24.21 4.29 -0.13
CA ALA A 234 -24.42 2.86 -0.01
C ALA A 234 -25.86 2.53 0.44
N LEU A 235 -26.48 1.59 -0.27
CA LEU A 235 -27.82 1.08 0.02
C LEU A 235 -27.69 -0.30 0.67
N GLY A 236 -28.32 -0.49 1.82
CA GLY A 236 -28.31 -1.74 2.59
C GLY A 236 -27.46 -1.66 3.86
N SER A 237 -27.65 -2.61 4.77
CA SER A 237 -26.94 -2.65 6.05
C SER A 237 -25.51 -3.18 5.95
N VAL A 238 -25.23 -4.03 4.95
CA VAL A 238 -23.91 -4.60 4.67
C VAL A 238 -23.71 -4.64 3.16
N ILE A 239 -22.54 -4.19 2.71
CA ILE A 239 -22.17 -4.16 1.28
C ILE A 239 -20.86 -4.90 1.03
N ARG A 240 -20.66 -5.34 -0.21
CA ARG A 240 -19.40 -5.95 -0.67
C ARG A 240 -18.42 -4.86 -1.10
N GLU A 241 -17.20 -4.92 -0.58
CA GLU A 241 -16.06 -4.09 -0.97
C GLU A 241 -15.13 -4.92 -1.87
N THR A 242 -15.37 -4.90 -3.18
CA THR A 242 -14.72 -5.80 -4.15
C THR A 242 -13.20 -5.66 -4.20
N THR A 243 -12.66 -4.47 -3.92
CA THR A 243 -11.20 -4.24 -3.85
C THR A 243 -10.53 -4.99 -2.70
N GLN A 244 -11.32 -5.43 -1.72
CA GLN A 244 -10.86 -6.22 -0.57
C GLN A 244 -10.99 -7.74 -0.80
N ASP A 245 -11.54 -8.17 -1.94
CA ASP A 245 -11.61 -9.59 -2.26
C ASP A 245 -10.22 -10.18 -2.52
N VAL A 246 -10.04 -11.45 -2.16
CA VAL A 246 -8.82 -12.21 -2.36
C VAL A 246 -9.19 -13.52 -3.02
N ILE A 247 -8.67 -13.78 -4.22
CA ILE A 247 -8.90 -15.02 -4.95
C ILE A 247 -7.64 -15.42 -5.72
N CYS A 248 -7.38 -16.72 -5.81
CA CYS A 248 -6.30 -17.27 -6.64
C CYS A 248 -6.73 -17.42 -8.10
N ASP A 249 -5.76 -17.62 -8.96
CA ASP A 249 -6.00 -18.13 -10.31
C ASP A 249 -6.40 -19.61 -10.25
N PHE A 250 -7.08 -20.07 -11.28
CA PHE A 250 -7.40 -21.48 -11.50
C PHE A 250 -6.53 -21.99 -12.64
N VAL A 251 -5.71 -23.01 -12.40
CA VAL A 251 -4.83 -23.62 -13.42
C VAL A 251 -5.39 -24.97 -13.81
N ASP A 252 -5.61 -25.18 -15.11
CA ASP A 252 -6.30 -26.37 -15.64
C ASP A 252 -7.63 -26.64 -14.92
N ASN A 253 -8.37 -25.55 -14.64
CA ASN A 253 -9.65 -25.54 -13.93
C ASN A 253 -9.56 -25.93 -12.45
N PHE A 254 -8.38 -25.94 -11.83
CA PHE A 254 -8.21 -26.16 -10.38
C PHE A 254 -7.69 -24.91 -9.68
N ALA A 255 -8.29 -24.55 -8.55
CA ALA A 255 -7.85 -23.43 -7.73
C ALA A 255 -6.38 -23.58 -7.31
N PHE A 256 -5.53 -22.60 -7.62
CA PHE A 256 -4.12 -22.59 -7.21
C PHE A 256 -4.00 -22.04 -5.78
N GLY A 257 -4.66 -22.69 -4.83
CA GLY A 257 -4.78 -22.16 -3.47
C GLY A 257 -6.01 -22.69 -2.75
N ASN A 258 -6.10 -22.38 -1.47
CA ASN A 258 -7.21 -22.83 -0.62
C ASN A 258 -7.96 -21.69 0.10
N ALA A 259 -7.58 -20.43 -0.15
CA ALA A 259 -8.16 -19.28 0.52
C ALA A 259 -8.92 -18.37 -0.44
N ILE A 260 -10.11 -17.97 -0.03
CA ILE A 260 -10.89 -16.87 -0.60
C ILE A 260 -11.10 -15.84 0.53
N GLY A 261 -10.93 -14.56 0.19
CA GLY A 261 -11.29 -13.44 1.03
C GLY A 261 -12.44 -12.68 0.41
N ILE A 262 -13.49 -12.41 1.16
CA ILE A 262 -14.60 -11.56 0.70
C ILE A 262 -14.64 -10.27 1.52
N GLY A 263 -14.47 -9.14 0.86
CA GLY A 263 -14.56 -7.83 1.47
C GLY A 263 -15.99 -7.46 1.82
N LEU A 264 -16.30 -7.27 3.10
CA LEU A 264 -17.60 -6.77 3.54
C LEU A 264 -17.45 -5.53 4.42
N ARG A 265 -18.26 -4.51 4.16
CA ARG A 265 -18.42 -3.33 5.00
C ARG A 265 -19.80 -3.30 5.63
N SER A 266 -19.86 -3.11 6.94
CA SER A 266 -21.13 -2.78 7.61
C SER A 266 -21.40 -1.29 7.43
N VAL A 267 -22.53 -0.96 6.81
CA VAL A 267 -23.00 0.42 6.66
C VAL A 267 -23.75 0.84 7.92
N ASP A 268 -24.53 -0.07 8.50
CA ASP A 268 -25.35 0.17 9.68
C ASP A 268 -25.36 -1.05 10.62
N GLY A 269 -25.09 -0.80 11.90
CA GLY A 269 -25.13 -1.79 12.96
C GLY A 269 -23.97 -2.80 12.98
N TRP A 270 -24.07 -3.75 13.91
CA TRP A 270 -23.11 -4.84 14.06
C TRP A 270 -23.63 -6.10 13.38
N TRP A 271 -22.81 -6.72 12.53
CA TRP A 271 -23.15 -7.96 11.85
C TRP A 271 -22.10 -9.03 12.09
N THR A 272 -22.50 -10.30 12.12
CA THR A 272 -21.58 -11.43 12.19
C THR A 272 -21.86 -12.36 11.02
N VAL A 273 -20.85 -12.59 10.17
CA VAL A 273 -20.93 -13.64 9.15
C VAL A 273 -20.84 -14.98 9.86
N THR A 274 -21.87 -15.82 9.69
CA THR A 274 -22.00 -17.10 10.37
C THR A 274 -21.87 -18.29 9.43
N ASP A 275 -22.21 -18.11 8.15
CA ASP A 275 -22.19 -19.20 7.18
C ASP A 275 -21.87 -18.72 5.76
N VAL A 276 -21.42 -19.66 4.92
CA VAL A 276 -21.18 -19.47 3.48
C VAL A 276 -21.72 -20.66 2.70
N SER A 277 -22.43 -20.39 1.61
CA SER A 277 -22.91 -21.43 0.70
C SER A 277 -22.60 -21.09 -0.75
N THR A 278 -22.47 -22.12 -1.58
CA THR A 278 -22.26 -22.05 -3.04
C THR A 278 -23.12 -23.13 -3.70
N ASP A 279 -23.33 -23.03 -5.00
CA ASP A 279 -23.92 -24.11 -5.80
C ASP A 279 -23.08 -25.39 -5.67
N SER A 280 -23.61 -26.40 -4.97
CA SER A 280 -22.94 -27.68 -4.74
C SER A 280 -22.70 -28.48 -6.02
N SER A 281 -23.44 -28.17 -7.10
CA SER A 281 -23.23 -28.78 -8.41
C SER A 281 -21.97 -28.25 -9.12
N SER A 282 -21.29 -27.24 -8.59
CA SER A 282 -20.03 -26.74 -9.15
C SER A 282 -18.84 -27.68 -8.92
N GLY A 283 -18.91 -28.60 -7.96
CA GLY A 283 -17.74 -29.37 -7.50
C GLY A 283 -16.80 -28.61 -6.56
N LEU A 284 -17.19 -27.37 -6.20
CA LEU A 284 -16.56 -26.55 -5.17
C LEU A 284 -17.35 -26.66 -3.86
N THR A 285 -16.61 -26.76 -2.75
CA THR A 285 -17.13 -26.59 -1.40
C THR A 285 -16.49 -25.35 -0.80
N LEU A 286 -17.33 -24.41 -0.36
CA LEU A 286 -16.90 -23.23 0.39
C LEU A 286 -17.20 -23.45 1.87
N THR A 287 -16.27 -23.11 2.74
CA THR A 287 -16.45 -23.23 4.19
C THR A 287 -15.92 -22.00 4.89
N LEU A 288 -16.70 -21.44 5.80
CA LEU A 288 -16.27 -20.30 6.58
C LEU A 288 -15.20 -20.75 7.58
N VAL A 289 -14.00 -20.14 7.54
CA VAL A 289 -12.90 -20.54 8.43
C VAL A 289 -13.22 -20.17 9.88
N ARG A 290 -13.88 -19.03 10.07
CA ARG A 290 -14.37 -18.56 11.37
C ARG A 290 -15.46 -17.50 11.20
N PRO A 291 -16.38 -17.36 12.18
CA PRO A 291 -17.28 -16.24 12.23
C PRO A 291 -16.53 -14.90 12.20
N THR A 292 -17.06 -13.94 11.43
CA THR A 292 -16.43 -12.62 11.26
C THR A 292 -17.42 -11.53 11.67
N ARG A 293 -17.17 -10.92 12.84
CA ARG A 293 -17.96 -9.80 13.36
C ARG A 293 -17.47 -8.48 12.79
N ILE A 294 -18.38 -7.66 12.25
CA ILE A 294 -18.12 -6.41 11.55
C ILE A 294 -18.92 -5.31 12.27
N ALA A 295 -18.23 -4.29 12.78
CA ALA A 295 -18.86 -3.12 13.38
C ALA A 295 -19.37 -2.15 12.32
N GLU A 296 -20.29 -1.25 12.67
CA GLU A 296 -20.71 -0.15 11.82
C GLU A 296 -19.52 0.67 11.30
N GLY A 297 -19.51 0.99 10.01
CA GLY A 297 -18.41 1.67 9.31
C GLY A 297 -17.17 0.80 9.07
N GLN A 298 -17.07 -0.37 9.71
CA GLN A 298 -15.90 -1.25 9.57
C GLN A 298 -15.98 -2.08 8.30
N THR A 299 -14.84 -2.22 7.63
CA THR A 299 -14.64 -3.21 6.57
C THR A 299 -13.78 -4.37 7.09
N ARG A 300 -14.18 -5.61 6.78
CA ARG A 300 -13.39 -6.81 7.09
C ARG A 300 -13.39 -7.79 5.92
N ILE A 301 -12.27 -8.48 5.74
CA ILE A 301 -12.14 -9.59 4.79
C ILE A 301 -12.60 -10.88 5.49
N VAL A 302 -13.69 -11.47 4.99
CA VAL A 302 -14.27 -12.72 5.47
C VAL A 302 -13.45 -13.89 4.93
N PRO A 303 -12.89 -14.76 5.79
CA PRO A 303 -12.07 -15.88 5.36
C PRO A 303 -12.91 -17.10 4.99
N VAL A 304 -12.89 -17.45 3.71
CA VAL A 304 -13.61 -18.60 3.14
C VAL A 304 -12.61 -19.59 2.59
N GLN A 305 -12.62 -20.83 3.08
CA GLN A 305 -11.81 -21.91 2.53
C GLN A 305 -12.51 -22.49 1.30
N ILE A 306 -11.74 -22.69 0.23
CA ILE A 306 -12.18 -23.40 -0.97
C ILE A 306 -11.60 -24.81 -0.97
N THR A 307 -12.45 -25.80 -1.21
CA THR A 307 -12.07 -27.18 -1.49
C THR A 307 -12.71 -27.60 -2.80
N GLN A 308 -11.97 -28.35 -3.61
CA GLN A 308 -12.42 -28.74 -4.95
C GLN A 308 -12.31 -30.24 -5.12
N THR A 309 -13.37 -30.86 -5.65
CA THR A 309 -13.44 -32.31 -5.89
C THR A 309 -13.32 -32.69 -7.36
N ARG A 310 -13.59 -31.74 -8.27
CA ARG A 310 -13.53 -31.91 -9.73
C ARG A 310 -13.19 -30.58 -10.42
N PRO A 311 -12.72 -30.59 -11.68
CA PRO A 311 -12.45 -29.38 -12.46
C PRO A 311 -13.61 -28.36 -12.44
N PHE A 312 -13.29 -27.08 -12.29
CA PHE A 312 -14.23 -25.95 -12.29
C PHE A 312 -13.94 -25.02 -13.47
N ASN A 313 -14.79 -25.08 -14.49
CA ASN A 313 -14.59 -24.42 -15.79
C ASN A 313 -15.42 -23.14 -15.98
N ARG A 314 -16.01 -22.59 -14.91
CA ARG A 314 -16.76 -21.33 -14.99
C ARG A 314 -15.82 -20.15 -14.78
N ALA A 315 -16.22 -18.98 -15.28
CA ALA A 315 -15.47 -17.72 -15.15
C ALA A 315 -15.72 -17.00 -13.82
N SER A 316 -16.71 -17.44 -13.03
CA SER A 316 -17.07 -16.85 -11.76
C SER A 316 -17.62 -17.88 -10.79
N ILE A 317 -17.48 -17.60 -9.50
CA ILE A 317 -18.09 -18.36 -8.40
C ILE A 317 -19.28 -17.56 -7.86
N ASP A 318 -20.41 -18.22 -7.71
CA ASP A 318 -21.60 -17.64 -7.09
C ASP A 318 -21.69 -18.15 -5.66
N LEU A 319 -21.78 -17.24 -4.69
CA LEU A 319 -21.83 -17.61 -3.28
C LEU A 319 -22.76 -16.70 -2.48
N LYS A 320 -23.24 -17.20 -1.35
CA LYS A 320 -24.09 -16.48 -0.41
C LYS A 320 -23.44 -16.50 0.96
N LEU A 321 -23.39 -15.34 1.61
CA LEU A 321 -22.96 -15.19 2.99
C LEU A 321 -24.18 -14.93 3.85
N THR A 322 -24.34 -15.70 4.92
CA THR A 322 -25.38 -15.48 5.93
C THR A 322 -24.80 -14.64 7.06
N LEU A 323 -25.49 -13.55 7.40
CA LEU A 323 -25.08 -12.63 8.46
C LEU A 323 -26.20 -12.45 9.48
N THR A 324 -25.83 -12.37 10.76
CA THR A 324 -26.77 -12.17 11.85
C THR A 324 -26.44 -10.93 12.68
N SER A 325 -27.50 -10.30 13.21
CA SER A 325 -27.44 -9.19 14.15
C SER A 325 -28.56 -9.36 15.18
N GLY A 326 -28.23 -9.93 16.34
CA GLY A 326 -29.23 -10.32 17.33
C GLY A 326 -30.20 -11.37 16.75
N ALA A 327 -31.49 -11.05 16.69
CA ALA A 327 -32.52 -11.90 16.08
C ALA A 327 -32.69 -11.66 14.56
N SER A 328 -32.01 -10.65 14.00
CA SER A 328 -32.08 -10.34 12.57
C SER A 328 -31.10 -11.21 11.79
N GLU A 329 -31.52 -11.68 10.62
CA GLU A 329 -30.69 -12.40 9.67
C GLU A 329 -30.80 -11.72 8.30
N THR A 330 -29.68 -11.64 7.58
CA THR A 330 -29.62 -11.16 6.20
C THR A 330 -28.67 -12.01 5.38
N ILE A 331 -28.85 -12.02 4.06
CA ILE A 331 -28.01 -12.77 3.13
C ILE A 331 -27.40 -11.79 2.13
N VAL A 332 -26.07 -11.76 2.07
CA VAL A 332 -25.34 -11.09 1.00
C VAL A 332 -25.09 -12.11 -0.11
N THR A 333 -25.77 -11.92 -1.25
CA THR A 333 -25.58 -12.76 -2.43
C THR A 333 -24.53 -12.15 -3.35
N ILE A 334 -23.55 -12.96 -3.73
CA ILE A 334 -22.49 -12.62 -4.67
C ILE A 334 -22.69 -13.49 -5.91
N GLU A 335 -23.26 -12.88 -6.96
CA GLU A 335 -23.63 -13.57 -8.21
C GLU A 335 -22.49 -13.68 -9.22
N SER A 336 -21.33 -13.08 -8.93
CA SER A 336 -20.16 -13.19 -9.81
C SER A 336 -18.89 -12.76 -9.06
N LEU A 337 -18.27 -13.69 -8.34
CA LEU A 337 -16.88 -13.54 -7.90
C LEU A 337 -15.96 -13.98 -9.06
N PRO A 338 -15.27 -13.07 -9.76
CA PRO A 338 -14.51 -13.41 -10.96
C PRO A 338 -13.33 -14.34 -10.64
N VAL A 339 -13.12 -15.32 -11.52
CA VAL A 339 -12.02 -16.27 -11.49
C VAL A 339 -11.22 -16.15 -12.78
N ASN A 340 -9.90 -16.05 -12.64
CA ASN A 340 -8.99 -16.08 -13.78
C ASN A 340 -8.59 -17.53 -14.08
N GLN A 341 -8.91 -17.99 -15.30
CA GLN A 341 -8.62 -19.36 -15.76
C GLN A 341 -7.34 -19.36 -16.59
N LEU A 342 -6.32 -20.06 -16.10
CA LEU A 342 -5.04 -20.25 -16.77
C LEU A 342 -4.94 -21.68 -17.30
N SER A 343 -4.34 -21.83 -18.48
CA SER A 343 -3.88 -23.14 -18.93
C SER A 343 -2.71 -23.61 -18.08
N GLY A 344 -2.53 -24.93 -17.96
CA GLY A 344 -1.31 -25.52 -17.44
C GLY A 344 -0.05 -24.99 -18.11
N TRP A 345 1.05 -25.01 -17.39
CA TRP A 345 2.33 -24.53 -17.89
C TRP A 345 3.08 -25.65 -18.63
N MET A 346 3.61 -25.30 -19.80
CA MET A 346 4.44 -26.14 -20.66
C MET A 346 5.81 -25.48 -20.86
N GLU A 347 6.69 -26.09 -21.65
CA GLU A 347 8.04 -25.56 -21.91
C GLU A 347 8.01 -24.14 -22.50
N SER A 348 7.14 -23.87 -23.46
CA SER A 348 7.04 -22.60 -24.19
C SER A 348 5.84 -21.72 -23.80
N VAL A 349 4.90 -22.24 -23.01
CA VAL A 349 3.66 -21.55 -22.62
C VAL A 349 3.58 -21.52 -21.09
N TYR A 350 3.56 -20.33 -20.51
CA TYR A 350 3.37 -20.11 -19.09
C TYR A 350 2.93 -18.67 -18.83
N SER A 351 2.33 -18.45 -17.66
CA SER A 351 2.04 -17.14 -17.11
C SER A 351 2.43 -17.12 -15.64
N PRO A 352 2.64 -15.94 -15.03
CA PRO A 352 2.62 -15.81 -13.59
C PRO A 352 1.30 -16.33 -13.02
N ILE A 353 1.37 -17.08 -11.92
CA ILE A 353 0.21 -17.71 -11.29
C ILE A 353 0.00 -17.08 -9.92
N LYS A 354 -1.16 -16.49 -9.69
CA LYS A 354 -1.57 -15.98 -8.39
C LYS A 354 -2.08 -17.10 -7.50
N GLY A 355 -1.32 -17.44 -6.48
CA GLY A 355 -1.71 -18.40 -5.45
C GLY A 355 -2.34 -17.74 -4.25
N SER A 356 -3.27 -18.43 -3.57
CA SER A 356 -3.92 -17.93 -2.34
C SER A 356 -3.81 -18.89 -1.17
N TYR A 357 -3.63 -18.33 0.03
CA TYR A 357 -3.52 -19.10 1.26
C TYR A 357 -3.96 -18.29 2.49
N PHE A 358 -4.06 -18.95 3.65
CA PHE A 358 -4.34 -18.28 4.92
C PHE A 358 -3.06 -17.97 5.69
N TYR A 359 -2.66 -16.71 5.72
CA TYR A 359 -1.61 -16.23 6.62
C TYR A 359 -2.12 -16.23 8.07
N ALA A 360 -1.24 -16.57 9.02
CA ALA A 360 -1.56 -16.64 10.45
C ALA A 360 -2.89 -17.37 10.73
N ARG A 361 -3.11 -18.51 10.05
CA ARG A 361 -4.26 -19.42 10.15
C ARG A 361 -5.58 -18.99 9.50
N SER A 362 -5.85 -17.68 9.38
CA SER A 362 -7.20 -17.23 9.00
C SER A 362 -7.26 -15.96 8.15
N MET A 363 -6.13 -15.35 7.79
CA MET A 363 -6.13 -14.15 6.96
C MET A 363 -5.89 -14.52 5.49
N PRO A 364 -6.89 -14.42 4.61
CA PRO A 364 -6.69 -14.69 3.18
C PRO A 364 -5.66 -13.71 2.63
N THR A 365 -4.69 -14.24 1.90
CA THR A 365 -3.67 -13.45 1.21
C THR A 365 -3.23 -14.19 -0.05
N VAL A 366 -2.42 -13.53 -0.87
CA VAL A 366 -1.92 -14.08 -2.13
C VAL A 366 -0.40 -14.00 -2.21
N PHE A 367 0.16 -14.73 -3.17
CA PHE A 367 1.52 -14.61 -3.67
C PHE A 367 1.49 -14.89 -5.18
N THR A 368 2.56 -14.53 -5.89
CA THR A 368 2.71 -14.86 -7.31
C THR A 368 3.79 -15.93 -7.47
N ALA A 369 3.59 -16.89 -8.37
CA ALA A 369 4.55 -17.95 -8.66
C ALA A 369 4.89 -18.00 -10.15
N LEU A 370 6.16 -18.28 -10.47
CA LEU A 370 6.58 -18.65 -11.82
C LEU A 370 6.95 -20.13 -11.86
N PRO A 371 6.28 -20.94 -12.68
CA PRO A 371 6.59 -22.36 -12.80
C PRO A 371 7.91 -22.60 -13.55
N PRO A 372 8.67 -23.64 -13.19
CA PRO A 372 9.87 -23.99 -13.94
C PRO A 372 9.53 -24.48 -15.36
N ARG A 373 10.53 -24.48 -16.24
CA ARG A 373 10.37 -24.93 -17.64
C ARG A 373 10.14 -26.42 -17.76
N TYR A 374 10.85 -27.21 -16.96
CA TYR A 374 10.83 -28.66 -17.02
C TYR A 374 10.45 -29.25 -15.67
N SER A 375 9.61 -30.29 -15.70
CA SER A 375 9.45 -31.18 -14.55
C SER A 375 10.72 -32.01 -14.36
N GLY A 376 11.11 -32.28 -13.12
CA GLY A 376 12.30 -33.05 -12.82
C GLY A 376 12.52 -33.17 -11.32
N PRO A 377 13.67 -33.69 -10.87
CA PRO A 377 14.00 -33.70 -9.45
C PRO A 377 13.87 -32.29 -8.87
N PRO A 378 13.18 -32.12 -7.72
CA PRO A 378 12.91 -30.80 -7.17
C PRO A 378 14.22 -30.05 -6.94
N LYS A 379 14.28 -28.81 -7.43
CA LYS A 379 15.37 -27.88 -7.15
C LYS A 379 14.90 -26.84 -6.14
N PRO A 380 15.84 -26.29 -5.35
CA PRO A 380 15.52 -25.22 -4.41
C PRO A 380 14.75 -24.09 -5.11
N PRO A 381 13.62 -23.64 -4.54
CA PRO A 381 12.90 -22.50 -5.06
C PRO A 381 13.69 -21.20 -4.83
N ILE A 382 13.35 -20.18 -5.61
CA ILE A 382 13.91 -18.84 -5.49
C ILE A 382 12.82 -17.91 -4.93
N LEU A 383 13.06 -17.34 -3.76
CA LEU A 383 12.20 -16.32 -3.18
C LEU A 383 12.62 -14.95 -3.73
N ALA A 384 11.75 -14.33 -4.53
CA ALA A 384 12.03 -13.09 -5.25
C ALA A 384 11.31 -11.90 -4.62
N LEU A 385 12.03 -11.15 -3.78
CA LEU A 385 11.52 -10.03 -3.01
C LEU A 385 11.48 -8.75 -3.85
N HIS A 386 10.32 -8.11 -3.94
CA HIS A 386 10.10 -6.91 -4.75
C HIS A 386 10.62 -5.62 -4.08
N GLY A 387 10.77 -4.57 -4.89
CA GLY A 387 11.09 -3.22 -4.42
C GLY A 387 9.92 -2.54 -3.69
N ALA A 388 10.17 -1.37 -3.10
CA ALA A 388 9.14 -0.60 -2.43
C ALA A 388 8.11 -0.04 -3.43
N GLY A 389 6.82 -0.13 -3.08
CA GLY A 389 5.71 0.32 -3.92
C GLY A 389 5.35 -0.62 -5.08
N VAL A 390 6.03 -1.77 -5.22
CA VAL A 390 5.75 -2.71 -6.31
C VAL A 390 4.59 -3.63 -5.92
N ASP A 391 3.47 -3.50 -6.61
CA ASP A 391 2.36 -4.46 -6.51
C ASP A 391 2.61 -5.67 -7.41
N ILE A 392 2.72 -6.85 -6.82
CA ILE A 392 2.98 -8.11 -7.53
C ILE A 392 1.69 -8.85 -7.93
N VAL A 393 0.53 -8.33 -7.53
CA VAL A 393 -0.78 -8.94 -7.76
C VAL A 393 -1.39 -8.46 -9.06
N ASP A 394 -1.48 -7.13 -9.24
CA ASP A 394 -2.12 -6.54 -10.41
C ASP A 394 -1.11 -6.01 -11.44
N GLN A 395 0.20 -6.05 -11.14
CA GLN A 395 1.28 -5.70 -12.09
C GLN A 395 2.20 -6.88 -12.38
N SER A 396 2.51 -7.07 -13.67
CA SER A 396 3.41 -8.15 -14.12
C SER A 396 4.89 -7.76 -14.08
N PHE A 397 5.22 -6.48 -13.91
CA PHE A 397 6.57 -5.93 -14.05
C PHE A 397 7.65 -6.76 -13.34
N TRP A 398 7.45 -7.08 -12.07
CA TRP A 398 8.44 -7.83 -11.30
C TRP A 398 8.53 -9.30 -11.74
N ALA A 399 7.40 -9.92 -12.06
CA ALA A 399 7.37 -11.28 -12.57
C ALA A 399 8.04 -11.39 -13.95
N ASP A 400 7.82 -10.42 -14.84
CA ASP A 400 8.38 -10.36 -16.19
C ASP A 400 9.89 -10.11 -16.18
N ALA A 401 10.41 -9.44 -15.15
CA ALA A 401 11.84 -9.21 -14.96
C ALA A 401 12.62 -10.49 -14.55
N LEU A 402 11.92 -11.52 -14.06
CA LEU A 402 12.54 -12.76 -13.61
C LEU A 402 12.63 -13.77 -14.75
N PRO A 403 13.83 -14.23 -15.14
CA PRO A 403 13.98 -15.21 -16.21
C PRO A 403 13.44 -16.57 -15.75
N ARG A 404 12.50 -17.16 -16.51
CA ARG A 404 11.96 -18.48 -16.18
C ARG A 404 13.08 -19.52 -16.05
N ASN A 405 13.20 -20.10 -14.87
CA ASN A 405 14.23 -21.09 -14.56
C ASN A 405 13.88 -22.46 -15.16
N SER A 406 14.89 -23.26 -15.48
CA SER A 406 14.71 -24.61 -16.02
C SER A 406 14.00 -25.56 -15.05
N TYR A 407 14.30 -25.48 -13.74
CA TYR A 407 13.87 -26.48 -12.75
C TYR A 407 13.40 -25.89 -11.40
N SER A 408 13.75 -24.64 -11.09
CA SER A 408 13.33 -23.98 -9.84
C SER A 408 12.05 -23.16 -10.05
N TRP A 409 11.18 -23.20 -9.05
CA TRP A 409 10.08 -22.24 -8.93
C TRP A 409 10.61 -20.88 -8.50
N PHE A 410 10.04 -19.80 -9.04
CA PHE A 410 10.08 -18.51 -8.35
C PHE A 410 8.83 -18.34 -7.49
N VAL A 411 9.03 -17.90 -6.26
CA VAL A 411 7.96 -17.50 -5.33
C VAL A 411 8.13 -16.02 -5.06
N ILE A 412 7.12 -15.24 -5.43
CA ILE A 412 7.07 -13.79 -5.32
C ILE A 412 6.05 -13.45 -4.22
N PRO A 413 6.49 -13.33 -2.96
CA PRO A 413 5.59 -12.96 -1.87
C PRO A 413 5.15 -11.50 -1.99
N THR A 414 4.00 -11.18 -1.39
CA THR A 414 3.53 -9.79 -1.28
C THR A 414 4.25 -8.99 -0.21
N GLY A 415 4.97 -9.65 0.71
CA GLY A 415 5.54 -8.98 1.87
C GLY A 415 4.48 -8.32 2.76
N ARG A 416 3.23 -8.80 2.70
CA ARG A 416 1.97 -8.21 3.22
C ARG A 416 1.38 -7.06 2.40
N THR A 417 2.19 -6.19 1.79
CA THR A 417 1.79 -5.04 0.95
C THR A 417 2.91 -4.68 -0.03
N SER A 418 2.62 -3.88 -1.06
CA SER A 418 3.62 -3.38 -2.02
C SER A 418 4.80 -2.62 -1.38
N TRP A 419 4.64 -2.11 -0.15
CA TRP A 419 5.71 -1.47 0.63
C TRP A 419 6.35 -2.39 1.68
N GLY A 420 5.59 -3.37 2.17
CA GLY A 420 5.98 -4.26 3.27
C GLY A 420 6.39 -3.49 4.54
N LEU A 421 7.05 -4.20 5.46
CA LEU A 421 7.77 -3.63 6.59
C LEU A 421 9.28 -3.73 6.32
N ASP A 422 9.73 -3.20 5.19
CA ASP A 422 11.12 -3.33 4.73
C ASP A 422 11.60 -4.80 4.73
N TRP A 423 10.69 -5.75 4.47
CA TRP A 423 10.89 -7.21 4.55
C TRP A 423 11.18 -7.79 5.95
N HIS A 424 11.04 -7.01 7.03
CA HIS A 424 11.22 -7.46 8.42
C HIS A 424 9.89 -7.99 9.00
N GLY A 425 9.96 -8.58 10.21
CA GLY A 425 8.79 -8.90 11.02
C GLY A 425 7.68 -9.71 10.29
N PRO A 426 6.47 -9.16 10.06
CA PRO A 426 5.42 -9.85 9.30
C PRO A 426 5.76 -10.14 7.83
N SER A 427 6.57 -9.31 7.17
CA SER A 427 6.89 -9.48 5.74
C SER A 427 7.77 -10.71 5.47
N ILE A 428 8.73 -11.00 6.34
CA ILE A 428 9.51 -12.25 6.26
C ILE A 428 8.67 -13.48 6.60
N LYS A 429 7.73 -13.37 7.55
CA LYS A 429 6.79 -14.46 7.84
C LYS A 429 5.91 -14.77 6.63
N ASP A 430 5.43 -13.74 5.93
CA ASP A 430 4.67 -13.86 4.68
C ASP A 430 5.51 -14.51 3.58
N THR A 431 6.80 -14.18 3.50
CA THR A 431 7.75 -14.77 2.56
C THR A 431 7.86 -16.28 2.72
N TRP A 432 8.13 -16.77 3.93
CA TRP A 432 8.21 -18.20 4.19
C TRP A 432 6.85 -18.89 4.07
N ALA A 433 5.77 -18.25 4.54
CA ALA A 433 4.43 -18.81 4.43
C ALA A 433 3.96 -18.94 2.98
N SER A 434 4.41 -18.05 2.08
CA SER A 434 4.13 -18.15 0.63
C SER A 434 4.83 -19.36 0.02
N LEU A 435 6.06 -19.67 0.43
CA LEU A 435 6.75 -20.88 0.01
C LEU A 435 6.05 -22.13 0.55
N ASP A 436 5.71 -22.15 1.84
CA ASP A 436 5.00 -23.28 2.46
C ASP A 436 3.63 -23.51 1.79
N ALA A 437 2.94 -22.41 1.41
CA ALA A 437 1.70 -22.47 0.66
C ALA A 437 1.90 -23.11 -0.72
N LEU A 438 2.93 -22.71 -1.48
CA LEU A 438 3.24 -23.34 -2.77
C LEU A 438 3.51 -24.84 -2.61
N VAL A 439 4.29 -25.24 -1.60
CA VAL A 439 4.56 -26.66 -1.29
C VAL A 439 3.25 -27.42 -1.07
N ALA A 440 2.35 -26.86 -0.25
CA ALA A 440 1.06 -27.48 0.04
C ALA A 440 0.13 -27.55 -1.20
N ILE A 441 0.08 -26.49 -2.00
CA ILE A 441 -0.73 -26.42 -3.24
C ILE A 441 -0.30 -27.52 -4.21
N LEU A 442 1.01 -27.63 -4.49
CA LEU A 442 1.55 -28.61 -5.43
C LEU A 442 1.34 -30.06 -4.96
N ALA A 443 1.37 -30.31 -3.65
CA ALA A 443 1.13 -31.62 -3.07
C ALA A 443 -0.37 -32.02 -3.06
N ALA A 444 -1.28 -31.04 -3.03
CA ALA A 444 -2.72 -31.28 -2.91
C ALA A 444 -3.38 -31.75 -4.21
N ASN A 445 -2.83 -31.37 -5.38
CA ASN A 445 -3.40 -31.73 -6.67
C ASN A 445 -2.55 -32.79 -7.38
N LYS A 446 -3.17 -33.90 -7.76
CA LYS A 446 -2.52 -35.00 -8.50
C LYS A 446 -1.85 -34.53 -9.80
N ALA A 447 -2.42 -33.53 -10.47
CA ALA A 447 -1.88 -32.96 -11.70
C ALA A 447 -0.53 -32.23 -11.48
N TRP A 448 -0.28 -31.74 -10.26
CA TRP A 448 0.91 -30.95 -9.94
C TRP A 448 2.00 -31.73 -9.20
N LEU A 449 1.76 -33.02 -8.87
CA LEU A 449 2.76 -33.90 -8.25
C LEU A 449 4.11 -33.98 -9.00
N PRO A 450 4.18 -33.93 -10.36
CA PRO A 450 5.46 -33.88 -11.07
C PRO A 450 6.31 -32.64 -10.77
N TRP A 451 5.71 -31.61 -10.15
CA TRP A 451 6.32 -30.33 -9.84
C TRP A 451 6.50 -30.10 -8.35
N LYS A 452 6.17 -31.10 -7.52
CA LYS A 452 6.15 -30.99 -6.06
C LYS A 452 7.49 -30.54 -5.50
N LEU A 453 7.42 -29.78 -4.42
CA LEU A 453 8.56 -29.40 -3.59
C LEU A 453 8.48 -30.17 -2.26
N GLU A 454 9.62 -30.43 -1.65
CA GLU A 454 9.65 -31.10 -0.34
C GLU A 454 9.35 -30.10 0.79
N PRO A 455 8.65 -30.51 1.86
CA PRO A 455 8.45 -29.66 3.04
C PRO A 455 9.78 -29.20 3.64
N ASN A 456 9.81 -27.97 4.18
CA ASN A 456 10.99 -27.33 4.76
C ASN A 456 12.19 -27.21 3.80
N ILE A 457 11.97 -27.29 2.49
CA ILE A 457 13.04 -27.09 1.49
C ILE A 457 13.69 -25.70 1.67
N PRO A 458 15.04 -25.62 1.74
CA PRO A 458 15.72 -24.33 1.78
C PRO A 458 15.63 -23.63 0.42
N ALA A 459 15.81 -22.31 0.41
CA ALA A 459 15.58 -21.47 -0.76
C ALA A 459 16.80 -20.62 -1.12
N ILE A 460 16.85 -20.14 -2.35
CA ILE A 460 17.73 -19.04 -2.75
C ILE A 460 16.94 -17.74 -2.57
N ILE A 461 17.55 -16.71 -1.99
CA ILE A 461 16.88 -15.41 -1.82
C ILE A 461 17.39 -14.44 -2.86
N LEU A 462 16.49 -13.82 -3.61
CA LEU A 462 16.79 -12.78 -4.57
C LEU A 462 15.92 -11.56 -4.26
N GLY A 463 16.46 -10.35 -4.42
CA GLY A 463 15.62 -9.17 -4.32
C GLY A 463 16.27 -7.92 -4.88
N HIS A 464 15.45 -6.93 -5.20
CA HIS A 464 15.88 -5.66 -5.79
C HIS A 464 15.50 -4.46 -4.90
N SER A 465 16.40 -3.47 -4.75
CA SER A 465 16.16 -2.25 -3.95
C SER A 465 15.76 -2.59 -2.50
N ASN A 466 14.55 -2.24 -2.05
CA ASN A 466 13.98 -2.69 -0.77
C ASN A 466 14.00 -4.23 -0.63
N GLY A 467 13.63 -4.96 -1.69
CA GLY A 467 13.76 -6.41 -1.73
C GLY A 467 15.20 -6.90 -1.65
N GLY A 468 16.16 -6.11 -2.15
CA GLY A 468 17.59 -6.38 -2.01
C GLY A 468 18.05 -6.24 -0.55
N GLN A 469 17.56 -5.23 0.16
CA GLN A 469 17.76 -5.11 1.60
C GLN A 469 17.13 -6.30 2.35
N GLY A 470 15.93 -6.70 1.95
CA GLY A 470 15.27 -7.90 2.44
C GLY A 470 16.07 -9.17 2.19
N ALA A 471 16.75 -9.28 1.04
CA ALA A 471 17.59 -10.42 0.71
C ALA A 471 18.76 -10.55 1.70
N TRP A 472 19.45 -9.44 1.99
CA TRP A 472 20.43 -9.40 3.07
C TRP A 472 19.83 -9.79 4.42
N TYR A 473 18.67 -9.24 4.75
CA TYR A 473 18.02 -9.46 6.03
C TYR A 473 17.67 -10.93 6.27
N ILE A 474 16.99 -11.56 5.30
CA ILE A 474 16.55 -12.95 5.40
C ILE A 474 17.77 -13.89 5.44
N ALA A 475 18.72 -13.72 4.53
CA ALA A 475 19.88 -14.62 4.44
C ALA A 475 20.73 -14.60 5.71
N SER A 476 21.00 -13.41 6.26
CA SER A 476 21.84 -13.25 7.45
C SER A 476 21.19 -13.73 8.74
N ARG A 477 19.86 -13.82 8.80
CA ARG A 477 19.10 -14.21 10.01
C ARG A 477 18.59 -15.65 9.96
N TYR A 478 18.53 -16.25 8.77
CA TYR A 478 18.06 -17.62 8.56
C TYR A 478 19.03 -18.40 7.65
N PRO A 479 20.35 -18.43 7.97
CA PRO A 479 21.35 -19.07 7.13
C PRO A 479 21.12 -20.59 6.97
N ASP A 480 20.44 -21.23 7.92
CA ASP A 480 20.04 -22.64 7.86
C ASP A 480 18.96 -22.93 6.81
N ARG A 481 18.21 -21.90 6.39
CA ARG A 481 17.12 -22.02 5.40
C ARG A 481 17.48 -21.42 4.04
N VAL A 482 18.67 -20.84 3.90
CA VAL A 482 19.10 -20.11 2.71
C VAL A 482 20.33 -20.75 2.09
N LEU A 483 20.23 -21.13 0.81
CA LEU A 483 21.33 -21.76 0.06
C LEU A 483 22.22 -20.78 -0.69
N GLY A 484 21.78 -19.53 -0.81
CA GLY A 484 22.48 -18.46 -1.51
C GLY A 484 21.62 -17.20 -1.59
N VAL A 485 22.27 -16.07 -1.80
CA VAL A 485 21.62 -14.75 -1.79
C VAL A 485 22.07 -13.87 -2.95
N ILE A 486 21.12 -13.19 -3.58
CA ILE A 486 21.30 -12.29 -4.71
C ILE A 486 20.67 -10.93 -4.38
N PRO A 487 21.36 -10.08 -3.60
CA PRO A 487 20.91 -8.72 -3.30
C PRO A 487 21.28 -7.78 -4.46
N ALA A 488 20.27 -7.29 -5.18
CA ALA A 488 20.43 -6.34 -6.28
C ALA A 488 20.05 -4.91 -5.85
N ALA A 489 20.93 -3.93 -6.13
CA ALA A 489 20.74 -2.51 -5.78
C ALA A 489 20.27 -2.31 -4.32
N ALA A 490 20.82 -3.09 -3.40
CA ALA A 490 20.34 -3.17 -2.02
C ALA A 490 20.92 -2.05 -1.17
N TYR A 491 20.07 -1.33 -0.42
CA TYR A 491 20.55 -0.55 0.71
C TYR A 491 20.82 -1.46 1.90
N ILE A 492 21.79 -1.09 2.73
CA ILE A 492 22.24 -1.96 3.82
C ILE A 492 21.29 -1.89 5.02
N LYS A 493 20.80 -0.69 5.36
CA LYS A 493 19.80 -0.43 6.42
C LYS A 493 19.07 0.89 6.16
N SER A 494 17.84 1.01 6.65
CA SER A 494 16.96 2.16 6.38
C SER A 494 17.54 3.49 6.88
N GLN A 495 18.21 3.48 8.04
CA GLN A 495 18.81 4.65 8.67
C GLN A 495 19.99 5.21 7.89
N SER A 496 20.57 4.43 6.99
CA SER A 496 21.64 4.88 6.08
C SER A 496 21.12 5.21 4.68
N TYR A 497 19.95 4.69 4.31
CA TYR A 497 19.32 4.97 3.03
C TYR A 497 18.74 6.39 3.00
N VAL A 498 17.96 6.75 4.03
CA VAL A 498 17.55 8.14 4.31
C VAL A 498 17.98 8.49 5.73
N PRO A 499 19.11 9.21 5.91
CA PRO A 499 19.69 9.48 7.22
C PRO A 499 18.75 10.21 8.17
N LEU A 500 18.73 9.77 9.44
CA LEU A 500 17.85 10.35 10.47
C LEU A 500 18.43 11.60 11.18
N THR A 501 19.59 12.07 10.72
CA THR A 501 20.43 13.06 11.42
C THR A 501 19.86 14.48 11.48
N LEU A 502 18.88 14.80 10.63
CA LEU A 502 18.24 16.12 10.55
C LEU A 502 16.81 16.13 11.07
N SER A 503 16.34 15.00 11.63
CA SER A 503 15.00 14.86 12.18
C SER A 503 14.70 15.96 13.18
N ARG A 504 13.45 16.38 13.23
CA ARG A 504 13.00 17.34 14.24
C ARG A 504 13.21 16.74 15.64
N SER A 505 12.94 15.45 15.79
CA SER A 505 13.20 14.70 17.02
C SER A 505 14.67 14.76 17.44
N ALA A 506 15.65 14.49 16.56
CA ALA A 506 17.08 14.54 16.90
C ALA A 506 17.56 15.91 17.43
N ARG A 507 16.83 17.01 17.16
CA ARG A 507 17.20 18.36 17.63
C ARG A 507 16.73 18.67 19.06
N PHE A 508 15.64 18.05 19.51
CA PHE A 508 14.94 18.44 20.75
C PHE A 508 14.79 17.31 21.77
N ILE A 509 15.01 16.07 21.36
CA ILE A 509 14.90 14.92 22.25
C ILE A 509 16.11 14.84 23.18
N ASP A 510 15.90 14.30 24.39
CA ASP A 510 17.00 13.96 25.29
C ASP A 510 17.93 12.91 24.62
N PRO A 511 19.26 13.09 24.65
CA PRO A 511 20.19 12.18 23.99
C PRO A 511 20.13 10.72 24.49
N ILE A 512 19.85 10.51 25.78
CA ILE A 512 19.71 9.15 26.33
C ILE A 512 18.45 8.51 25.76
N LEU A 513 17.33 9.24 25.75
CA LEU A 513 16.10 8.74 25.14
C LEU A 513 16.28 8.44 23.65
N LEU A 514 16.97 9.30 22.89
CA LEU A 514 17.30 9.04 21.48
C LEU A 514 18.07 7.73 21.33
N SER A 515 19.09 7.51 22.15
CA SER A 515 19.90 6.29 22.08
C SER A 515 19.07 5.01 22.34
N VAL A 516 18.09 5.07 23.26
CA VAL A 516 17.18 3.96 23.53
C VAL A 516 16.27 3.70 22.32
N LEU A 517 15.72 4.76 21.71
CA LEU A 517 14.87 4.64 20.53
C LEU A 517 15.65 4.11 19.32
N GLU A 518 16.85 4.62 19.07
CA GLU A 518 17.71 4.13 17.98
C GLU A 518 18.14 2.68 18.20
N THR A 519 18.43 2.28 19.45
CA THR A 519 18.76 0.88 19.78
C THR A 519 17.60 -0.06 19.47
N SER A 520 16.35 0.39 19.55
CA SER A 520 15.19 -0.44 19.20
C SER A 520 15.15 -0.85 17.72
N LEU A 521 15.88 -0.13 16.85
CA LEU A 521 15.99 -0.43 15.42
C LEU A 521 17.17 -1.36 15.09
N THR A 522 18.00 -1.71 16.08
CA THR A 522 19.16 -2.60 15.92
C THR A 522 18.82 -3.96 15.26
N PRO A 523 17.68 -4.61 15.56
CA PRO A 523 17.29 -5.86 14.90
C PRO A 523 17.16 -5.76 13.37
N ASP A 524 17.04 -4.55 12.82
CA ASP A 524 16.86 -4.30 11.38
C ASP A 524 18.19 -3.94 10.68
N ASN A 525 19.27 -3.77 11.43
CA ASN A 525 20.58 -3.40 10.89
C ASN A 525 21.27 -4.62 10.26
N ASN A 526 21.37 -4.70 8.94
CA ASN A 526 22.05 -5.84 8.30
C ASN A 526 23.53 -5.93 8.67
N ASP A 527 24.22 -4.79 8.85
CA ASP A 527 25.65 -4.72 9.21
C ASP A 527 26.04 -5.70 10.32
N LEU A 528 25.19 -5.83 11.34
CA LEU A 528 25.45 -6.63 12.53
C LEU A 528 25.34 -8.14 12.31
N PHE A 529 24.70 -8.57 11.22
CA PHE A 529 24.39 -9.97 10.95
C PHE A 529 25.08 -10.51 9.69
N LEU A 530 25.70 -9.66 8.86
CA LEU A 530 26.31 -10.10 7.60
C LEU A 530 27.38 -11.19 7.78
N THR A 531 28.09 -11.24 8.91
CA THR A 531 29.06 -12.31 9.22
C THR A 531 28.43 -13.71 9.31
N ASN A 532 27.11 -13.81 9.48
CA ASN A 532 26.40 -15.09 9.43
C ASN A 532 26.39 -15.71 8.02
N LEU A 533 26.82 -14.96 7.00
CA LEU A 533 26.88 -15.38 5.60
C LEU A 533 28.23 -16.02 5.21
N VAL A 534 29.14 -16.28 6.15
CA VAL A 534 30.49 -16.84 5.91
C VAL A 534 30.53 -18.01 4.93
N ASP A 535 29.57 -18.93 5.03
CA ASP A 535 29.48 -20.12 4.18
C ASP A 535 28.32 -20.05 3.17
N THR A 536 27.67 -18.89 3.02
CA THR A 536 26.55 -18.69 2.11
C THR A 536 27.06 -18.08 0.79
N PRO A 537 26.81 -18.68 -0.38
CA PRO A 537 27.10 -18.05 -1.67
C PRO A 537 26.37 -16.70 -1.84
N VAL A 538 27.14 -15.63 -2.02
CA VAL A 538 26.62 -14.27 -2.24
C VAL A 538 26.93 -13.80 -3.67
N LEU A 539 25.90 -13.33 -4.39
CA LEU A 539 26.04 -12.61 -5.65
C LEU A 539 25.42 -11.21 -5.53
N ALA A 540 26.16 -10.25 -4.98
CA ALA A 540 25.72 -8.86 -4.90
C ALA A 540 25.83 -8.17 -6.27
N ILE A 541 24.76 -7.53 -6.73
CA ILE A 541 24.71 -6.84 -8.02
C ILE A 541 24.32 -5.38 -7.77
N HIS A 542 25.10 -4.43 -8.29
CA HIS A 542 24.80 -3.01 -8.09
C HIS A 542 25.26 -2.18 -9.29
N GLY A 543 24.42 -1.25 -9.75
CA GLY A 543 24.81 -0.28 -10.77
C GLY A 543 25.87 0.68 -10.25
N GLY A 544 26.97 0.87 -10.98
CA GLY A 544 28.05 1.78 -10.57
C GLY A 544 27.65 3.25 -10.46
N ASN A 545 26.61 3.66 -11.21
CA ASN A 545 26.03 5.00 -11.24
C ASN A 545 24.56 4.99 -10.77
N ASP A 546 24.19 4.08 -9.87
CA ASP A 546 22.84 4.06 -9.30
C ASP A 546 22.60 5.36 -8.51
N ASN A 547 21.61 6.13 -8.95
CA ASN A 547 21.23 7.43 -8.38
C ASN A 547 20.06 7.32 -7.39
N ASN A 548 19.54 6.12 -7.17
CA ASN A 548 18.46 5.85 -6.24
C ASN A 548 18.98 5.08 -5.03
N VAL A 549 19.66 3.95 -5.20
CA VAL A 549 20.39 3.33 -4.09
C VAL A 549 21.87 3.56 -4.31
N PRO A 550 22.54 4.42 -3.53
CA PRO A 550 23.96 4.65 -3.74
C PRO A 550 24.80 3.37 -3.61
N VAL A 551 25.68 3.13 -4.60
CA VAL A 551 26.50 1.91 -4.72
C VAL A 551 27.36 1.58 -3.50
N TRP A 552 27.67 2.57 -2.67
CA TRP A 552 28.44 2.37 -1.45
C TRP A 552 27.77 1.37 -0.50
N HIS A 553 26.43 1.25 -0.49
CA HIS A 553 25.72 0.29 0.36
C HIS A 553 26.15 -1.16 0.10
N SER A 554 26.24 -1.58 -1.17
CA SER A 554 26.69 -2.94 -1.49
C SER A 554 28.20 -3.11 -1.33
N ARG A 555 28.99 -2.04 -1.54
CA ARG A 555 30.44 -2.08 -1.28
C ARG A 555 30.71 -2.29 0.20
N GLU A 556 30.02 -1.56 1.07
CA GLU A 556 30.12 -1.70 2.53
C GLU A 556 29.70 -3.10 2.99
N ALA A 557 28.59 -3.61 2.46
CA ALA A 557 28.14 -4.97 2.77
C ALA A 557 29.20 -6.02 2.43
N GLY A 558 29.99 -5.81 1.37
CA GLY A 558 31.10 -6.69 0.97
C GLY A 558 32.42 -6.46 1.71
N LEU A 559 32.57 -5.38 2.48
CA LEU A 559 33.76 -5.12 3.31
C LEU A 559 33.68 -5.82 4.67
N THR A 560 32.48 -6.17 5.13
CA THR A 560 32.33 -7.06 6.29
C THR A 560 33.04 -8.38 5.98
N PRO A 561 33.99 -8.84 6.81
CA PRO A 561 34.62 -10.14 6.58
C PRO A 561 33.52 -11.19 6.58
N LEU A 562 33.23 -11.72 5.39
CA LEU A 562 32.39 -12.90 5.22
C LEU A 562 33.21 -14.10 5.68
#